data_AF-A0A4P8ECU1-F1
#
_entry.id   AF-A0A4P8ECU1-F1
#
_cell.length_a   1.000
_cell.length_b   1.000
_cell.length_c   1.000
_cell.angle_alpha   90.00
_cell.angle_beta   90.00
_cell.angle_gamma   90.00
#
_symmetry.space_group_name_H-M   'P 1'
#
loop_
_entity.id
_entity.type
_entity.pdbx_description
1 polymer ?
#
loop_
_entity_poly.entity_id
_entity_poly.type
_entity_poly.pdbx_seq_one_letter_code
_entity_poly.pdbx_strand_id
1 'polypeptide(L)'
;MPPYLILAGIVLCTAYGDYALKYASLKPSPLSSSWFAGGAGLYAITAAGWLFLMQSHNLAQIGVLYSAATILTLTLVGYLFFDESLSSRQVIGLSAAMLSVFLMKSEA
;
A
#
# COMPACT_ATOMS: atom_id res chain seq x y z
N MET A 1 5.40 -19.08 -7.51
CA MET A 1 4.79 -18.54 -6.28
C MET A 1 3.32 -18.22 -6.55
N PRO A 2 2.40 -18.49 -5.62
CA PRO A 2 1.01 -18.02 -5.75
C PRO A 2 0.99 -16.50 -5.93
N PRO A 3 0.30 -15.95 -6.93
CA PRO A 3 0.26 -14.50 -7.22
C PRO A 3 -0.14 -13.65 -6.00
N TYR A 4 -1.05 -14.18 -5.18
CA TYR A 4 -1.51 -13.54 -3.95
C TYR A 4 -0.41 -13.37 -2.88
N LEU A 5 0.61 -14.23 -2.85
CA LEU A 5 1.75 -14.05 -1.94
C LEU A 5 2.65 -12.90 -2.38
N ILE A 6 2.85 -12.75 -3.70
CA ILE A 6 3.60 -11.62 -4.26
C ILE A 6 2.85 -10.32 -3.94
N LEU A 7 1.53 -10.31 -4.18
CA LEU A 7 0.67 -9.17 -3.86
C LEU A 7 0.74 -8.79 -2.38
N ALA A 8 0.55 -9.76 -1.47
CA ALA A 8 0.63 -9.52 -0.03
C ALA A 8 2.03 -9.00 0.37
N GLY A 9 3.08 -9.60 -0.19
CA GLY A 9 4.46 -9.16 0.04
C GLY A 9 4.71 -7.72 -0.38
N ILE A 10 4.27 -7.32 -1.58
CA ILE A 10 4.43 -5.94 -2.04
C ILE A 10 3.60 -4.96 -1.20
N VAL A 11 2.37 -5.31 -0.82
CA VAL A 11 1.53 -4.44 0.04
C VAL A 11 2.20 -4.20 1.40
N LEU A 12 2.78 -5.25 2.01
CA LEU A 12 3.51 -5.11 3.27
C LEU A 12 4.79 -4.28 3.10
N CYS A 13 5.56 -4.51 2.03
CA CYS A 13 6.74 -3.69 1.72
C CYS A 13 6.38 -2.23 1.52
N THR A 14 5.31 -1.93 0.78
CA THR A 14 4.79 -0.58 0.57
C THR A 14 4.35 0.05 1.89
N ALA A 15 3.54 -0.66 2.68
CA ALA A 15 3.05 -0.13 3.96
C ALA A 15 4.20 0.17 4.93
N TYR A 16 5.22 -0.69 4.98
CA TYR A 16 6.41 -0.43 5.78
C TYR A 16 7.26 0.73 5.21
N GLY A 17 7.32 0.85 3.89
CA GLY A 17 7.92 1.99 3.21
C GLY A 17 7.24 3.31 3.56
N ASP A 18 5.92 3.38 3.44
CA ASP A 18 5.11 4.55 3.79
C ASP A 18 5.18 4.89 5.26
N TYR A 19 5.21 3.88 6.15
CA TYR A 19 5.50 4.07 7.56
C TYR A 19 6.85 4.78 7.75
N ALA A 20 7.92 4.27 7.12
CA ALA A 20 9.24 4.88 7.21
C ALA A 20 9.27 6.31 6.65
N LEU A 21 8.59 6.57 5.53
CA LEU A 21 8.47 7.90 4.93
C LEU A 21 7.67 8.85 5.82
N LYS A 22 6.58 8.39 6.43
CA LYS A 22 5.82 9.17 7.42
C LYS A 22 6.70 9.54 8.61
N TYR A 23 7.48 8.60 9.17
CA TYR A 23 8.46 8.90 10.22
C TYR A 23 9.54 9.89 9.77
N ALA A 24 10.03 9.77 8.54
CA ALA A 24 11.00 10.71 7.97
C ALA A 24 10.41 12.12 7.87
N SER A 25 9.13 12.24 7.46
CA SER A 25 8.43 13.52 7.29
C SER A 25 8.29 14.32 8.59
N LEU A 26 8.33 13.65 9.74
CA LEU A 26 8.26 14.29 11.07
C LEU A 26 9.61 14.83 11.55
N LYS A 27 10.72 14.60 10.83
CA LYS A 27 12.05 15.04 11.23
C LYS A 27 12.38 16.44 10.67
N PRO A 28 13.29 17.20 11.31
CA PRO A 28 13.69 18.53 10.83
C PRO A 28 14.32 18.55 9.43
N SER A 29 15.00 17.46 9.05
CA SER A 29 15.57 17.27 7.70
C SER A 29 15.11 15.91 7.14
N PRO A 30 13.90 15.84 6.54
CA PRO A 30 13.31 14.57 6.10
C PRO A 30 14.15 13.83 5.05
N LEU A 31 14.64 14.53 4.03
CA LEU A 31 15.35 13.94 2.89
C LEU A 31 16.73 13.39 3.25
N SER A 32 17.36 13.91 4.31
CA SER A 32 18.65 13.41 4.80
C SER A 32 18.51 12.26 5.80
N SER A 33 17.28 11.83 6.11
CA SER A 33 17.05 10.80 7.12
C SER A 33 17.30 9.39 6.56
N SER A 34 17.89 8.52 7.37
CA SER A 34 17.95 7.08 7.07
C SER A 34 16.57 6.45 6.84
N TRP A 35 15.53 7.01 7.48
CA TRP A 35 14.14 6.59 7.25
C TRP A 35 13.66 6.88 5.83
N PHE A 36 14.06 8.02 5.26
CA PHE A 36 13.76 8.35 3.87
C PHE A 36 14.46 7.38 2.92
N ALA A 37 15.77 7.15 3.12
CA ALA A 37 16.52 6.20 2.30
C ALA A 37 15.95 4.78 2.38
N GLY A 38 15.58 4.32 3.59
CA GLY A 38 14.95 3.02 3.80
C GLY A 38 13.58 2.91 3.14
N GLY A 39 12.71 3.90 3.33
CA GLY A 39 11.38 3.96 2.72
C GLY A 39 11.43 3.99 1.19
N ALA A 40 12.32 4.81 0.62
CA ALA A 40 12.55 4.88 -0.82
C ALA A 40 13.10 3.55 -1.38
N GLY A 41 14.02 2.90 -0.66
CA GLY A 41 14.52 1.57 -1.01
C GLY A 41 13.42 0.51 -1.06
N LEU A 42 12.49 0.52 -0.10
CA LEU A 42 11.35 -0.39 -0.07
C LEU A 42 10.41 -0.16 -1.27
N TYR A 43 10.16 1.10 -1.64
CA TYR A 43 9.42 1.44 -2.87
C TYR A 43 10.09 0.86 -4.12
N ALA A 44 11.42 0.96 -4.22
CA ALA A 44 12.17 0.38 -5.34
C ALA A 44 12.03 -1.16 -5.40
N ILE A 45 12.07 -1.84 -4.25
CA ILE A 45 11.83 -3.29 -4.17
C ILE A 45 10.40 -3.63 -4.61
N THR A 46 9.42 -2.82 -4.21
CA THR A 46 8.00 -3.00 -4.56
C THR A 46 7.79 -3.00 -6.09
N ALA A 47 8.56 -2.19 -6.83
CA ALA A 47 8.52 -2.13 -8.28
C ALA A 47 8.86 -3.48 -8.95
N ALA A 48 9.79 -4.26 -8.36
CA ALA A 48 10.11 -5.59 -8.88
C ALA A 48 8.93 -6.57 -8.70
N GLY A 49 8.23 -6.53 -7.57
CA GLY A 49 7.04 -7.37 -7.37
C GLY A 49 5.89 -7.01 -8.32
N TRP A 50 5.73 -5.72 -8.61
CA TRP A 50 4.80 -5.25 -9.65
C TRP A 50 5.11 -5.81 -11.03
N LEU A 51 6.38 -5.85 -11.43
CA LEU A 51 6.81 -6.44 -12.71
C LEU A 51 6.33 -7.91 -12.84
N PHE A 52 6.49 -8.71 -11.79
CA PHE A 52 6.04 -10.11 -11.79
C PHE A 52 4.51 -10.25 -11.82
N LEU A 53 3.77 -9.35 -11.15
CA LEU A 53 2.31 -9.37 -11.20
C LEU A 53 1.78 -9.00 -12.59
N MET A 54 2.37 -7.98 -13.23
CA MET A 54 2.00 -7.55 -14.59
C MET A 54 2.24 -8.62 -15.65
N GLN A 55 3.15 -9.58 -15.42
CA GLN A 55 3.37 -10.70 -16.32
C GLN A 55 2.24 -11.73 -16.30
N SER A 56 1.44 -11.77 -15.24
CA SER A 56 0.44 -12.83 -15.01
C SER A 56 -1.00 -12.33 -14.94
N HIS A 57 -1.21 -11.03 -14.73
CA HIS A 57 -2.53 -10.44 -14.54
C HIS A 57 -2.65 -9.13 -15.33
N ASN A 58 -3.88 -8.76 -15.69
CA ASN A 58 -4.12 -7.47 -16.31
C ASN A 58 -3.83 -6.32 -15.32
N LEU A 59 -3.47 -5.16 -15.85
CA LEU A 59 -3.04 -4.02 -15.05
C LEU A 59 -4.16 -3.47 -14.15
N ALA A 60 -5.42 -3.50 -14.63
CA ALA A 60 -6.57 -2.98 -13.90
C ALA A 60 -6.85 -3.78 -12.63
N GLN A 61 -6.88 -5.11 -12.73
CA GLN A 61 -7.16 -6.04 -11.65
C GLN A 61 -6.11 -5.92 -10.54
N ILE A 62 -4.83 -5.95 -10.89
CA ILE A 62 -3.75 -5.81 -9.89
C ILE A 62 -3.75 -4.42 -9.28
N GLY A 63 -4.06 -3.38 -10.06
CA GLY A 63 -4.15 -2.01 -9.57
C GLY A 63 -5.23 -1.84 -8.52
N VAL A 64 -6.43 -2.37 -8.75
CA VAL A 64 -7.52 -2.32 -7.77
C VAL A 64 -7.18 -3.12 -6.52
N LEU A 65 -6.73 -4.36 -6.66
CA LEU A 65 -6.40 -5.23 -5.53
C LEU A 65 -5.29 -4.64 -4.66
N TYR A 66 -4.19 -4.21 -5.28
CA TYR A 66 -3.07 -3.59 -4.59
C TYR A 66 -3.49 -2.29 -3.91
N SER A 67 -4.22 -1.41 -4.60
CA SER A 67 -4.63 -0.12 -4.05
C SER A 67 -5.56 -0.29 -2.86
N ALA A 68 -6.58 -1.15 -2.97
CA ALA A 68 -7.52 -1.39 -1.88
C ALA A 68 -6.82 -2.01 -0.65
N ALA A 69 -5.95 -3.01 -0.86
CA ALA A 69 -5.18 -3.61 0.22
C ALA A 69 -4.24 -2.59 0.90
N THR A 70 -3.57 -1.74 0.10
CA THR A 70 -2.68 -0.69 0.59
C THR A 70 -3.46 0.36 1.38
N ILE A 71 -4.60 0.84 0.86
CA ILE A 71 -5.46 1.82 1.54
C ILE A 71 -5.92 1.30 2.91
N LEU A 72 -6.40 0.05 2.98
CA LEU A 72 -6.83 -0.57 4.24
C LEU A 72 -5.65 -0.69 5.22
N THR A 73 -4.51 -1.16 4.74
CA THR A 73 -3.31 -1.37 5.56
C THR A 73 -2.78 -0.04 6.10
N LEU A 74 -2.64 0.99 5.26
CA LEU A 74 -2.16 2.30 5.68
C LEU A 74 -3.13 3.00 6.63
N THR A 75 -4.43 2.82 6.44
CA THR A 75 -5.42 3.35 7.37
C THR A 75 -5.27 2.72 8.75
N LEU A 76 -5.05 1.40 8.80
CA LEU A 76 -4.76 0.69 10.05
C LEU A 76 -3.43 1.16 10.68
N VAL A 77 -2.38 1.33 9.86
CA VAL A 77 -1.07 1.82 10.32
C VAL A 77 -1.18 3.24 10.88
N GLY A 78 -1.88 4.14 10.20
CA GLY A 78 -2.15 5.50 10.67
C GLY A 78 -2.83 5.52 12.03
N TYR A 79 -3.88 4.70 12.17
CA TYR A 79 -4.62 4.56 13.42
C TYR A 79 -3.77 3.99 14.57
N LEU A 80 -2.97 2.95 14.31
CA LEU A 80 -2.21 2.24 15.36
C LEU A 80 -0.90 2.92 15.77
N PHE A 81 -0.20 3.57 14.84
CA PHE A 81 1.17 4.06 15.07
C PHE A 81 1.30 5.58 15.06
N PHE A 82 0.31 6.30 14.54
CA PHE A 82 0.36 7.76 14.38
C PHE A 82 -0.80 8.49 15.07
N ASP A 83 -1.58 7.79 15.89
CA ASP A 83 -2.74 8.31 16.62
C ASP A 83 -3.76 9.02 15.71
N GLU A 84 -3.85 8.59 14.43
CA GLU A 84 -4.76 9.20 13.47
C GLU A 84 -6.19 8.68 13.67
N SER A 85 -7.17 9.58 13.74
CA SER A 85 -8.58 9.20 13.91
C SER A 85 -9.22 8.79 12.58
N LEU A 86 -10.08 7.76 12.62
CA LEU A 86 -10.88 7.36 11.48
C LEU A 86 -12.17 8.20 11.38
N SER A 87 -12.24 9.09 10.40
CA SER A 87 -13.44 9.89 10.12
C SER A 87 -14.50 9.14 9.32
N SER A 88 -15.76 9.55 9.41
CA SER A 88 -16.86 8.94 8.64
C SER A 88 -16.63 9.02 7.11
N ARG A 89 -15.92 10.05 6.63
CA ARG A 89 -15.56 10.16 5.20
C ARG A 89 -14.54 9.10 4.79
N GLN A 90 -13.55 8.81 5.64
CA GLN A 90 -12.59 7.74 5.41
C GLN A 90 -13.28 6.38 5.40
N VAL A 91 -14.23 6.13 6.31
CA VAL A 91 -15.03 4.88 6.29
C VAL A 91 -15.76 4.67 4.97
N ILE A 92 -16.36 5.72 4.41
CA ILE A 92 -17.00 5.66 3.08
C ILE A 92 -15.95 5.36 2.00
N GLY A 93 -14.79 6.01 2.05
CA GLY A 93 -13.68 5.74 1.13
C GLY A 93 -13.17 4.29 1.19
N LEU A 94 -13.01 3.73 2.40
CA LEU A 94 -12.64 2.32 2.59
C LEU A 94 -13.69 1.38 2.02
N SER A 95 -14.97 1.70 2.23
CA SER A 95 -16.09 0.92 1.70
C SER A 95 -16.11 0.95 0.17
N ALA A 96 -15.81 2.10 -0.45
CA ALA A 96 -15.69 2.23 -1.89
C ALA A 96 -14.50 1.45 -2.46
N ALA A 97 -13.35 1.42 -1.75
CA ALA A 97 -12.21 0.59 -2.14
C ALA A 97 -12.57 -0.91 -2.14
N MET A 98 -13.29 -1.37 -1.10
CA MET A 98 -13.80 -2.73 -1.03
C MET A 98 -14.81 -3.05 -2.14
N LEU A 99 -15.71 -2.10 -2.46
CA LEU A 99 -16.65 -2.24 -3.57
C LEU A 99 -15.92 -2.38 -4.91
N SER A 100 -14.87 -1.61 -5.15
CA SER A 100 -14.05 -1.72 -6.36
C SER A 100 -13.44 -3.12 -6.51
N VAL A 101 -12.89 -3.69 -5.42
CA VAL A 101 -12.39 -5.07 -5.41
C VAL A 101 -13.49 -6.07 -5.73
N PHE A 102 -14.68 -5.90 -5.14
CA PHE A 102 -15.82 -6.79 -5.39
C PHE A 102 -16.25 -6.77 -6.86
N LEU A 103 -16.31 -5.58 -7.48
CA LEU A 103 -16.67 -5.43 -8.89
C LEU A 103 -15.63 -6.04 -9.83
N MET A 104 -14.34 -5.91 -9.51
CA MET A 104 -13.27 -6.49 -10.33
C MET A 104 -13.15 -8.01 -10.18
N LYS A 105 -13.70 -8.59 -9.11
CA LYS A 105 -13.71 -10.05 -8.93
C LYS A 105 -14.51 -10.77 -10.02
N SER A 106 -15.50 -10.13 -10.65
CA SER A 106 -16.28 -10.75 -11.73
C SER A 106 -15.58 -10.77 -13.09
N GLU A 107 -14.45 -10.08 -13.23
CA GLU A 107 -13.63 -10.09 -14.46
C GLU A 107 -12.47 -11.11 -14.40
N ALA A 108 -12.31 -11.82 -13.28
CA ALA A 108 -11.23 -12.76 -13.00
C ALA A 108 -11.61 -14.22 -13.23
#